data_AF-A0AAV6DMB5-F1
#
_entry.id   AF-A0AAV6DMB5-F1
#
_cell.length_a   1.000
_cell.length_b   1.000
_cell.length_c   1.000
_cell.angle_alpha   90.00
_cell.angle_beta   90.00
_cell.angle_gamma   90.00
#
_symmetry.space_group_name_H-M   'P 1'
#
loop_
_entity.id
_entity.type
_entity.pdbx_description
1 polymer ?
#
loop_
_entity_poly.entity_id
_entity_poly.type
_entity_poly.pdbx_seq_one_letter_code
_entity_poly.pdbx_strand_id
1 'polypeptide(L)'
;MPRRVVWYPAGSSTASLLSALPGDLEPRPLPAQGAPHPEPDEGAVLLLDFREGDPATAARAGGKAIGLARAVSPDLPIVAIVAPGALPPPDCYAAVSAGDPPEMVSATLRNACDHARVRREAEATRRELEHLHQIGVRLSAERDTDALLTLILEKAREITSSDAGSVYLVEESPGEAPRLRFRLAQNDSVHVPFAEFTLPIDGASVAGHVALTSSVLRLDDAYAPPPG
;
A
#
# COMPACT_ATOMS: atom_id res chain seq x y z
N MET A 1 -8.18 -3.18 -17.18
CA MET A 1 -9.42 -3.35 -16.37
C MET A 1 -8.98 -3.93 -15.04
N PRO A 2 -9.42 -3.38 -13.89
CA PRO A 2 -9.08 -3.95 -12.59
C PRO A 2 -9.61 -5.38 -12.52
N ARG A 3 -8.78 -6.29 -12.02
CA ARG A 3 -9.14 -7.71 -11.92
C ARG A 3 -10.06 -7.91 -10.72
N ARG A 4 -11.15 -8.65 -10.91
CA ARG A 4 -12.11 -8.93 -9.83
C ARG A 4 -12.05 -10.40 -9.49
N VAL A 5 -11.58 -10.71 -8.30
CA VAL A 5 -11.35 -12.08 -7.84
C VAL A 5 -12.46 -12.51 -6.90
N VAL A 6 -13.09 -13.64 -7.19
CA VAL A 6 -14.13 -14.24 -6.35
C VAL A 6 -13.58 -15.50 -5.72
N TRP A 7 -13.22 -15.42 -4.44
CA TRP A 7 -12.77 -16.56 -3.65
C TRP A 7 -13.96 -17.42 -3.25
N TYR A 8 -13.79 -18.73 -3.24
CA TYR A 8 -14.82 -19.66 -2.78
C TYR A 8 -14.23 -20.94 -2.18
N PRO A 9 -14.89 -21.59 -1.21
CA PRO A 9 -14.41 -22.87 -0.67
C PRO A 9 -14.39 -23.96 -1.73
N ALA A 10 -13.23 -24.62 -1.91
CA ALA A 10 -13.09 -25.73 -2.85
C ALA A 10 -14.08 -26.88 -2.54
N GLY A 11 -14.73 -27.43 -3.57
CA GLY A 11 -15.69 -28.52 -3.43
C GLY A 11 -17.09 -28.10 -2.94
N SER A 12 -17.38 -26.81 -2.81
CA SER A 12 -18.72 -26.32 -2.48
C SER A 12 -19.61 -26.13 -3.71
N SER A 13 -20.92 -26.15 -3.49
CA SER A 13 -21.98 -25.82 -4.46
C SER A 13 -21.81 -24.45 -5.15
N THR A 14 -21.01 -23.53 -4.56
CA THR A 14 -20.70 -22.22 -5.14
C THR A 14 -19.96 -22.32 -6.48
N ALA A 15 -19.15 -23.37 -6.69
CA ALA A 15 -18.39 -23.57 -7.93
C ALA A 15 -19.31 -23.64 -9.17
N SER A 16 -20.47 -24.29 -9.03
CA SER A 16 -21.46 -24.40 -10.11
C SER A 16 -22.09 -23.03 -10.44
N LEU A 17 -22.34 -22.19 -9.43
CA LEU A 17 -22.90 -20.86 -9.63
C LEU A 17 -21.89 -19.91 -10.27
N LEU A 18 -20.61 -20.05 -9.89
CA LEU A 18 -19.51 -19.28 -10.47
C LEU A 18 -19.24 -19.64 -11.94
N SER A 19 -19.53 -20.88 -12.36
CA SER A 19 -19.37 -21.29 -13.77
C SER A 19 -20.29 -20.56 -14.76
N ALA A 20 -21.39 -19.98 -14.26
CA ALA A 20 -22.35 -19.21 -15.04
C ALA A 20 -22.08 -17.69 -15.02
N LEU A 21 -21.03 -17.25 -14.32
CA LEU A 21 -20.70 -15.82 -14.21
C LEU A 21 -19.96 -15.30 -15.44
N PRO A 22 -20.08 -13.98 -15.72
CA PRO A 22 -19.33 -13.34 -16.78
C PRO A 22 -17.82 -13.34 -16.52
N GLY A 23 -17.02 -13.39 -17.59
CA GLY A 23 -15.56 -13.56 -17.53
C GLY A 23 -14.77 -12.40 -16.91
N ASP A 24 -15.42 -11.31 -16.49
CA ASP A 24 -14.77 -10.24 -15.73
C ASP A 24 -14.68 -10.53 -14.22
N LEU A 25 -15.37 -11.57 -13.75
CA LEU A 25 -15.22 -12.13 -12.40
C LEU A 25 -14.36 -13.39 -12.50
N GLU A 26 -13.20 -13.39 -11.85
CA GLU A 26 -12.26 -14.52 -11.84
C GLU A 26 -12.51 -15.39 -10.60
N PRO A 27 -13.20 -16.54 -10.73
CA PRO A 27 -13.39 -17.45 -9.61
C PRO A 27 -12.07 -18.14 -9.24
N ARG A 28 -11.66 -18.06 -7.97
CA ARG A 28 -10.47 -18.75 -7.45
C ARG A 28 -10.83 -19.60 -6.21
N PRO A 29 -10.46 -20.89 -6.17
CA PRO A 29 -10.71 -21.71 -5.00
C PRO A 29 -9.82 -21.25 -3.83
N LEU A 30 -10.39 -21.20 -2.64
CA LEU A 30 -9.69 -20.82 -1.42
C LEU A 30 -8.57 -21.84 -1.11
N PRO A 31 -7.32 -21.41 -0.92
CA PRO A 31 -6.23 -22.31 -0.51
C PRO A 31 -6.51 -22.95 0.84
N ALA A 32 -5.98 -24.16 1.06
CA ALA A 32 -6.06 -24.86 2.35
C ALA A 32 -5.39 -24.09 3.51
N GLN A 33 -4.50 -23.14 3.19
CA GLN A 33 -3.78 -22.30 4.13
C GLN A 33 -4.47 -20.93 4.38
N GLY A 34 -5.64 -20.68 3.78
CA GLY A 34 -6.41 -19.44 3.91
C GLY A 34 -6.41 -18.56 2.65
N ALA A 35 -7.22 -17.49 2.67
CA ALA A 35 -7.33 -16.55 1.53
C ALA A 35 -6.00 -15.82 1.31
N PRO A 36 -5.44 -15.78 0.09
CA PRO A 36 -4.26 -14.97 -0.15
C PRO A 36 -4.65 -13.48 -0.08
N HIS A 37 -3.68 -12.63 0.29
CA HIS A 37 -3.84 -11.19 0.14
C HIS A 37 -4.00 -10.87 -1.35
N PRO A 38 -5.06 -10.15 -1.75
CA PRO A 38 -5.21 -9.78 -3.14
C PRO A 38 -4.16 -8.74 -3.51
N GLU A 39 -3.67 -8.80 -4.75
CA GLU A 39 -2.71 -7.85 -5.29
C GLU A 39 -3.27 -6.40 -5.24
N PRO A 40 -2.41 -5.36 -5.31
CA PRO A 40 -2.84 -3.97 -5.22
C PRO A 40 -3.89 -3.57 -6.27
N ASP A 41 -3.86 -4.17 -7.45
CA ASP A 41 -4.76 -3.90 -8.57
C ASP A 41 -6.00 -4.82 -8.61
N GLU A 42 -6.05 -5.84 -7.75
CA GLU A 42 -7.15 -6.79 -7.64
C GLU A 42 -8.20 -6.30 -6.65
N GLY A 43 -9.49 -6.30 -7.03
CA GLY A 43 -10.61 -6.25 -6.10
C GLY A 43 -11.04 -7.68 -5.76
N ALA A 44 -11.16 -8.04 -4.48
CA ALA A 44 -11.47 -9.41 -4.09
C ALA A 44 -12.68 -9.49 -3.16
N VAL A 45 -13.43 -10.60 -3.28
CA VAL A 45 -14.59 -10.93 -2.44
C VAL A 45 -14.58 -12.43 -2.15
N LEU A 46 -15.11 -12.82 -0.99
CA LEU A 46 -15.36 -14.21 -0.63
C LEU A 46 -16.84 -14.55 -0.80
N LEU A 47 -17.14 -15.57 -1.60
CA LEU A 47 -18.49 -16.12 -1.77
C LEU A 47 -18.65 -17.38 -0.92
N LEU A 48 -19.63 -17.38 -0.02
CA LEU A 48 -19.91 -18.51 0.87
C LEU A 48 -21.37 -18.95 0.73
N ASP A 49 -21.60 -20.26 0.63
CA ASP A 49 -22.95 -20.82 0.64
C ASP A 49 -23.38 -21.20 2.06
N PHE A 50 -24.45 -20.58 2.54
CA PHE A 50 -25.06 -20.85 3.85
C PHE A 50 -26.36 -21.67 3.75
N ARG A 51 -26.69 -22.21 2.57
CA ARG A 51 -27.87 -23.06 2.37
C ARG A 51 -27.63 -24.53 2.76
N GLU A 52 -26.39 -24.98 2.77
CA GLU A 52 -26.04 -26.38 3.06
C GLU A 52 -25.85 -26.61 4.57
N GLY A 53 -26.82 -27.29 5.18
CA GLY A 53 -26.82 -27.73 6.60
C GLY A 53 -27.95 -27.12 7.43
N ASP A 54 -28.35 -27.79 8.52
CA ASP A 54 -29.20 -27.21 9.57
C ASP A 54 -28.65 -25.82 9.95
N PRO A 55 -29.44 -24.74 10.06
CA PRO A 55 -28.96 -23.37 10.31
C PRO A 55 -27.92 -23.26 11.43
N ALA A 56 -27.96 -24.10 12.46
CA ALA A 56 -26.92 -24.15 13.51
C ALA A 56 -25.58 -24.72 13.02
N THR A 57 -25.62 -25.66 12.08
CA THR A 57 -24.47 -26.33 11.45
C THR A 57 -23.92 -25.52 10.27
N ALA A 58 -24.79 -24.90 9.47
CA ALA A 58 -24.42 -23.93 8.44
C ALA A 58 -23.81 -22.66 9.07
N ALA A 59 -24.30 -22.21 10.22
CA ALA A 59 -23.67 -21.15 11.00
C ALA A 59 -22.30 -21.57 11.59
N ARG A 60 -22.10 -22.84 11.95
CA ARG A 60 -20.79 -23.37 12.39
C ARG A 60 -19.79 -23.54 11.25
N ALA A 61 -20.21 -24.09 10.11
CA ALA A 61 -19.38 -24.27 8.92
C ALA A 61 -19.05 -22.93 8.26
N GLY A 62 -20.07 -22.08 8.10
CA GLY A 62 -19.94 -20.68 7.69
C GLY A 62 -19.13 -19.86 8.69
N GLY A 63 -19.31 -20.07 9.99
CA GLY A 63 -18.49 -19.44 11.05
C GLY A 63 -17.02 -19.87 11.02
N LYS A 64 -16.72 -21.13 10.66
CA LYS A 64 -15.34 -21.60 10.43
C LYS A 64 -14.74 -21.00 9.16
N ALA A 65 -15.51 -20.88 8.08
CA ALA A 65 -15.06 -20.26 6.83
C ALA A 65 -14.87 -18.73 6.97
N ILE A 66 -15.79 -18.05 7.65
CA ILE A 66 -15.67 -16.64 8.08
C ILE A 66 -14.46 -16.50 9.00
N GLY A 67 -14.29 -17.39 9.98
CA GLY A 67 -13.14 -17.39 10.89
C GLY A 67 -11.80 -17.55 10.16
N LEU A 68 -11.71 -18.49 9.21
CA LEU A 68 -10.52 -18.65 8.36
C LEU A 68 -10.28 -17.42 7.48
N ALA A 69 -11.34 -16.86 6.87
CA ALA A 69 -11.25 -15.68 6.03
C ALA A 69 -10.80 -14.45 6.83
N ARG A 70 -11.37 -14.26 8.03
CA ARG A 70 -11.03 -13.15 8.92
C ARG A 70 -9.65 -13.30 9.56
N ALA A 71 -9.19 -14.53 9.80
CA ALA A 71 -7.85 -14.80 10.33
C ALA A 71 -6.73 -14.43 9.34
N VAL A 72 -7.01 -14.42 8.03
CA VAL A 72 -5.99 -14.19 7.00
C VAL A 72 -6.20 -12.89 6.22
N SER A 73 -7.44 -12.44 6.03
CA SER A 73 -7.76 -11.17 5.39
C SER A 73 -9.01 -10.55 6.04
N PRO A 74 -8.85 -9.84 7.17
CA PRO A 74 -9.96 -9.31 7.95
C PRO A 74 -10.83 -8.33 7.17
N ASP A 75 -10.31 -7.66 6.15
CA ASP A 75 -11.03 -6.65 5.36
C ASP A 75 -11.68 -7.20 4.07
N LEU A 76 -11.57 -8.51 3.81
CA LEU A 76 -12.16 -9.13 2.63
C LEU A 76 -13.70 -9.16 2.77
N PRO A 77 -14.47 -8.52 1.87
CA PRO A 77 -15.92 -8.58 1.94
C PRO A 77 -16.42 -9.99 1.68
N ILE A 78 -17.51 -10.34 2.38
CA ILE A 78 -18.16 -11.64 2.26
C ILE A 78 -19.52 -11.43 1.60
N VAL A 79 -19.77 -12.15 0.51
CA VAL A 79 -21.10 -12.28 -0.09
C VAL A 79 -21.65 -13.66 0.30
N ALA A 80 -22.79 -13.66 0.97
CA ALA A 80 -23.44 -14.87 1.46
C ALA A 80 -24.50 -15.35 0.46
N ILE A 81 -24.51 -16.65 0.14
CA ILE A 81 -25.66 -17.28 -0.51
C ILE A 81 -26.59 -17.80 0.58
N VAL A 82 -27.83 -17.32 0.61
CA VAL A 82 -28.82 -17.66 1.63
C VAL A 82 -30.09 -18.23 1.00
N ALA A 83 -30.94 -18.84 1.83
CA ALA A 83 -32.28 -19.23 1.39
C ALA A 83 -33.14 -17.97 1.15
N PRO A 84 -34.10 -17.99 0.21
CA PRO A 84 -34.99 -16.85 -0.02
C PRO A 84 -35.70 -16.42 1.27
N GLY A 85 -35.59 -15.12 1.61
CA GLY A 85 -36.18 -14.56 2.84
C GLY A 85 -35.38 -14.82 4.12
N ALA A 86 -34.25 -15.53 4.07
CA ALA A 86 -33.34 -15.65 5.20
C ALA A 86 -32.48 -14.39 5.35
N LEU A 87 -32.20 -14.02 6.60
CA LEU A 87 -31.32 -12.89 6.90
C LEU A 87 -29.85 -13.28 6.64
N PRO A 88 -29.02 -12.40 6.06
CA PRO A 88 -27.58 -12.61 6.00
C PRO A 88 -26.99 -12.80 7.40
N PRO A 89 -25.92 -13.61 7.55
CA PRO A 89 -25.09 -13.58 8.73
C PRO A 89 -24.55 -12.16 9.02
N PRO A 90 -24.27 -11.81 10.29
CA PRO A 90 -23.59 -10.57 10.62
C PRO A 90 -22.24 -10.49 9.90
N ASP A 91 -21.77 -9.27 9.65
CA ASP A 91 -20.47 -8.96 9.01
C ASP A 91 -20.32 -9.42 7.55
N CYS A 92 -21.42 -9.74 6.87
CA CYS A 92 -21.46 -9.91 5.42
C CYS A 92 -21.64 -8.55 4.73
N TYR A 93 -20.98 -8.39 3.58
CA TYR A 93 -21.16 -7.22 2.72
C TYR A 93 -22.57 -7.23 2.08
N ALA A 94 -23.01 -8.40 1.62
CA ALA A 94 -24.33 -8.60 1.03
C ALA A 94 -24.75 -10.07 1.11
N ALA A 95 -26.04 -10.34 0.89
CA ALA A 95 -26.56 -11.68 0.65
C ALA A 95 -27.25 -11.75 -0.71
N VAL A 96 -27.13 -12.91 -1.35
CA VAL A 96 -27.83 -13.28 -2.58
C VAL A 96 -28.51 -14.63 -2.39
N SER A 97 -29.59 -14.88 -3.10
CA SER A 97 -30.24 -16.19 -3.17
C SER A 97 -29.83 -16.90 -4.45
N ALA A 98 -29.78 -18.24 -4.44
CA ALA A 98 -29.46 -18.98 -5.65
C ALA A 98 -30.52 -18.91 -6.76
N GLY A 99 -31.72 -18.42 -6.42
CA GLY A 99 -32.76 -18.11 -7.40
C GLY A 99 -32.67 -16.68 -7.96
N ASP A 100 -31.73 -15.86 -7.48
CA ASP A 100 -31.57 -14.50 -8.00
C ASP A 100 -31.05 -14.53 -9.44
N PRO A 101 -31.44 -13.55 -10.28
CA PRO A 101 -30.93 -13.43 -11.63
C PRO A 101 -29.38 -13.38 -11.63
N PRO A 102 -28.69 -14.08 -12.55
CA PRO A 102 -27.23 -14.08 -12.63
C PRO A 102 -26.63 -12.67 -12.75
N GLU A 103 -27.35 -11.74 -13.38
CA GLU A 103 -26.98 -10.34 -13.49
C GLU A 103 -26.93 -9.64 -12.11
N MET A 104 -27.90 -9.93 -11.24
CA MET A 104 -27.95 -9.40 -9.87
C MET A 104 -26.79 -9.95 -9.04
N VAL A 105 -26.53 -11.26 -9.11
CA VAL A 105 -25.40 -11.87 -8.40
C VAL A 105 -24.07 -11.29 -8.89
N SER A 106 -23.91 -11.16 -10.20
CA SER A 106 -22.72 -10.55 -10.81
C SER A 106 -22.53 -9.10 -10.37
N ALA A 107 -23.61 -8.30 -10.36
CA ALA A 107 -23.57 -6.91 -9.91
C ALA A 107 -23.17 -6.81 -8.43
N THR A 108 -23.73 -7.65 -7.56
CA THR A 108 -23.37 -7.71 -6.14
C THR A 108 -21.89 -8.06 -5.94
N LEU A 109 -21.38 -9.05 -6.68
CA LEU A 109 -19.96 -9.44 -6.62
C LEU A 109 -19.04 -8.32 -7.13
N ARG A 110 -19.40 -7.66 -8.24
CA ARG A 110 -18.66 -6.50 -8.76
C ARG A 110 -18.59 -5.36 -7.74
N ASN A 111 -19.74 -5.00 -7.17
CA ASN A 111 -19.82 -3.94 -6.16
C ASN A 111 -18.98 -4.30 -4.93
N ALA A 112 -18.99 -5.56 -4.49
CA ALA A 112 -18.16 -6.03 -3.39
C ALA A 112 -16.66 -5.92 -3.69
N CYS A 113 -16.22 -6.37 -4.87
CA CYS A 113 -14.83 -6.28 -5.30
C CYS A 113 -14.36 -4.81 -5.43
N ASP A 114 -15.19 -3.96 -6.03
CA ASP A 114 -14.88 -2.55 -6.22
C ASP A 114 -14.82 -1.82 -4.86
N HIS A 115 -15.73 -2.14 -3.94
CA HIS A 115 -15.71 -1.60 -2.57
C HIS A 115 -14.45 -2.04 -1.80
N ALA A 116 -14.07 -3.32 -1.88
CA ALA A 116 -12.83 -3.82 -1.25
C ALA A 116 -11.57 -3.12 -1.77
N ARG A 117 -11.54 -2.83 -3.07
CA ARG A 117 -10.41 -2.15 -3.71
C ARG A 117 -10.32 -0.70 -3.23
N VAL A 118 -11.42 0.05 -3.34
CA VAL A 118 -11.48 1.46 -2.92
C VAL A 118 -11.14 1.61 -1.44
N ARG A 119 -11.65 0.73 -0.57
CA ARG A 119 -11.30 0.76 0.86
C ARG A 119 -9.83 0.51 1.12
N ARG A 120 -9.21 -0.48 0.46
CA ARG A 120 -7.79 -0.75 0.62
C ARG A 120 -6.91 0.39 0.13
N GLU A 121 -7.25 0.98 -1.01
CA GLU A 121 -6.56 2.16 -1.53
C GLU A 121 -6.67 3.34 -0.55
N ALA A 122 -7.87 3.63 -0.05
CA ALA A 122 -8.09 4.67 0.95
C ALA A 122 -7.31 4.42 2.25
N GLU A 123 -7.26 3.18 2.72
CA GLU A 123 -6.49 2.81 3.90
C GLU A 123 -4.98 2.90 3.68
N ALA A 124 -4.48 2.52 2.50
CA ALA A 124 -3.07 2.68 2.14
C ALA A 124 -2.68 4.16 2.12
N THR A 125 -3.45 5.00 1.42
CA THR A 125 -3.24 6.45 1.38
C THR A 125 -3.34 7.07 2.78
N ARG A 126 -4.30 6.63 3.61
CA ARG A 126 -4.41 7.12 5.00
C ARG A 126 -3.17 6.78 5.81
N ARG A 127 -2.65 5.55 5.70
CA ARG A 127 -1.42 5.13 6.39
C ARG A 127 -0.21 5.95 5.94
N GLU A 128 -0.09 6.23 4.64
CA GLU A 128 0.96 7.08 4.09
C GLU A 128 0.88 8.52 4.65
N LEU A 129 -0.31 9.11 4.65
CA LEU A 129 -0.54 10.44 5.23
C LEU A 129 -0.25 10.48 6.73
N GLU A 130 -0.67 9.47 7.48
CA GLU A 130 -0.38 9.35 8.92
C GLU A 130 1.13 9.25 9.18
N HIS A 131 1.84 8.50 8.35
CA HIS A 131 3.29 8.37 8.43
C HIS A 131 4.00 9.71 8.16
N LEU A 132 3.64 10.39 7.06
CA LEU A 132 4.19 11.71 6.73
C LEU A 132 3.84 12.76 7.79
N HIS A 133 2.62 12.73 8.31
CA HIS A 133 2.20 13.62 9.39
C HIS A 133 3.02 13.38 10.67
N GLN A 134 3.25 12.12 11.05
CA GLN A 134 4.10 11.79 12.20
C GLN A 134 5.54 12.28 12.02
N ILE A 135 6.10 12.14 10.81
CA ILE A 135 7.41 12.72 10.47
C ILE A 135 7.39 14.24 10.66
N GLY A 136 6.40 14.92 10.09
CA GLY A 136 6.25 16.38 10.19
C GLY A 136 6.14 16.88 11.63
N VAL A 137 5.38 16.18 12.49
CA VAL A 137 5.27 16.49 13.93
C VAL A 137 6.63 16.33 14.62
N ARG A 138 7.35 15.23 14.37
CA ARG A 138 8.66 15.00 14.97
C ARG A 138 9.67 16.07 14.55
N LEU A 139 9.70 16.42 13.27
CA LEU A 139 10.57 17.47 12.74
C LEU A 139 10.23 18.84 13.34
N SER A 140 8.94 19.18 13.48
CA SER A 140 8.50 20.48 14.01
C SER A 140 8.75 20.65 15.50
N ALA A 141 8.86 19.54 16.25
CA ALA A 141 9.14 19.57 17.68
C ALA A 141 10.63 19.70 18.00
N GLU A 142 11.51 19.37 17.05
CA GLU A 142 12.96 19.41 17.24
C GLU A 142 13.49 20.85 17.21
N ARG A 143 14.28 21.22 18.22
CA ARG A 143 14.83 22.57 18.40
C ARG A 143 16.34 22.62 18.20
N ASP A 144 17.02 21.49 18.32
CA ASP A 144 18.43 21.38 18.02
C ASP A 144 18.60 21.24 16.50
N THR A 145 19.33 22.17 15.89
CA THR A 145 19.55 22.18 14.43
C THR A 145 20.29 20.93 13.96
N ASP A 146 21.24 20.42 14.73
CA ASP A 146 22.04 19.26 14.33
C ASP A 146 21.22 17.97 14.45
N ALA A 147 20.43 17.85 15.52
CA ALA A 147 19.46 16.77 15.66
C ALA A 147 18.39 16.83 14.56
N LEU A 148 17.91 18.02 14.22
CA LEU A 148 16.94 18.23 13.14
C LEU A 148 17.50 17.79 11.79
N LEU A 149 18.70 18.24 11.41
CA LEU A 149 19.33 17.83 10.15
C LEU A 149 19.55 16.32 10.08
N THR A 150 19.92 15.71 11.21
CA THR A 150 20.07 14.25 11.34
C THR A 150 18.75 13.53 11.08
N LEU A 151 17.67 14.00 11.70
CA LEU A 151 16.35 13.43 11.54
C LEU A 151 15.78 13.65 10.13
N ILE A 152 16.00 14.83 9.52
CA ILE A 152 15.62 15.11 8.13
C ILE A 152 16.30 14.11 7.19
N LEU A 153 17.61 13.93 7.34
CA LEU A 153 18.37 13.05 6.45
C LEU A 153 17.97 11.57 6.62
N GLU A 154 17.74 11.14 7.85
CA GLU A 154 17.23 9.79 8.17
C GLU A 154 15.89 9.55 7.46
N LYS A 155 14.92 10.46 7.62
CA LYS A 155 13.58 10.30 7.03
C LYS A 155 13.57 10.46 5.53
N ALA A 156 14.41 11.33 4.96
CA ALA A 156 14.56 11.44 3.52
C ALA A 156 15.05 10.11 2.92
N ARG A 157 16.07 9.48 3.53
CA ARG A 157 16.61 8.18 3.08
C ARG A 157 15.60 7.05 3.20
N GLU A 158 14.84 6.99 4.30
CA GLU A 158 13.76 6.01 4.48
C GLU A 158 12.69 6.13 3.39
N ILE A 159 12.22 7.36 3.11
CA ILE A 159 11.17 7.61 2.10
C ILE A 159 11.66 7.26 0.69
N THR A 160 12.90 7.62 0.35
CA THR A 160 13.44 7.36 -1.00
C THR A 160 14.12 6.00 -1.15
N SER A 161 14.13 5.18 -0.09
CA SER A 161 14.86 3.91 -0.05
C SER A 161 16.35 4.05 -0.42
N SER A 162 16.99 5.13 0.06
CA SER A 162 18.38 5.46 -0.28
C SER A 162 19.39 4.88 0.72
N ASP A 163 20.42 4.21 0.20
CA ASP A 163 21.54 3.68 0.99
C ASP A 163 22.36 4.78 1.71
N ALA A 164 22.48 5.95 1.09
CA ALA A 164 23.25 7.07 1.62
C ALA A 164 22.61 8.43 1.29
N GLY A 165 23.03 9.46 2.03
CA GLY A 165 22.65 10.84 1.76
C GLY A 165 23.53 11.83 2.51
N SER A 166 23.45 13.10 2.10
CA SER A 166 24.18 14.19 2.75
C SER A 166 23.41 15.50 2.68
N VAL A 167 23.63 16.36 3.67
CA VAL A 167 23.06 17.71 3.73
C VAL A 167 24.16 18.75 3.58
N TYR A 168 23.88 19.74 2.74
CA TYR A 168 24.69 20.94 2.57
C TYR A 168 23.92 22.17 3.04
N LEU A 169 24.61 23.10 3.71
CA LEU A 169 24.06 24.40 4.09
C LEU A 169 24.74 25.51 3.29
N VAL A 170 24.00 26.57 2.95
CA VAL A 170 24.59 27.76 2.36
C VAL A 170 25.26 28.58 3.48
N GLU A 171 26.55 28.83 3.33
CA GLU A 171 27.31 29.76 4.15
C GLU A 171 27.48 31.08 3.40
N GLU A 172 27.03 32.16 4.02
CA GLU A 172 27.21 33.53 3.54
C GLU A 172 28.18 34.25 4.48
N SER A 173 29.20 34.88 3.92
CA SER A 173 30.17 35.71 4.67
C SER A 173 30.27 37.10 4.03
N PRO A 174 30.34 38.18 4.82
CA PRO A 174 30.42 39.54 4.27
C PRO A 174 31.63 39.71 3.35
N GLY A 175 31.37 40.02 2.07
CA GLY A 175 32.43 40.26 1.08
C GLY A 175 32.94 39.01 0.36
N GLU A 176 32.39 37.83 0.64
CA GLU A 176 32.73 36.58 -0.05
C GLU A 176 31.53 36.03 -0.84
N ALA A 177 31.79 35.26 -1.90
CA ALA A 177 30.75 34.55 -2.62
C ALA A 177 30.16 33.43 -1.75
N PRO A 178 28.84 33.18 -1.78
CA PRO A 178 28.21 32.13 -0.99
C PRO A 178 28.77 30.75 -1.37
N ARG A 179 28.91 29.87 -0.36
CA ARG A 179 29.47 28.53 -0.53
C ARG A 179 28.59 27.48 0.14
N LEU A 180 28.67 26.23 -0.32
CA LEU A 180 27.99 25.11 0.31
C LEU A 180 28.91 24.47 1.35
N ARG A 181 28.48 24.41 2.60
CA ARG A 181 29.10 23.63 3.67
C ARG A 181 28.52 22.23 3.70
N PHE A 182 29.36 21.22 3.53
CA PHE A 182 28.99 19.84 3.84
C PHE A 182 28.83 19.68 5.34
N ARG A 183 27.60 19.49 5.81
CA ARG A 183 27.25 19.55 7.24
C ARG A 183 26.93 18.20 7.85
N LEU A 184 26.42 17.26 7.07
CA LEU A 184 26.02 15.95 7.56
C LEU A 184 26.06 14.92 6.44
N ALA A 185 26.42 13.69 6.79
CA ALA A 185 26.31 12.51 5.93
C ALA A 185 25.82 11.30 6.71
N GLN A 186 25.05 10.44 6.04
CA GLN A 186 24.65 9.13 6.54
C GLN A 186 24.83 8.11 5.41
N ASN A 187 25.33 6.92 5.75
CA ASN A 187 25.56 5.83 4.81
C ASN A 187 25.52 4.50 5.58
N ASP A 188 24.70 3.55 5.12
CA ASP A 188 24.57 2.24 5.79
C ASP A 188 25.60 1.23 5.27
N SER A 189 25.94 1.28 3.98
CA SER A 189 26.85 0.31 3.34
C SER A 189 28.34 0.61 3.52
N VAL A 190 28.73 1.90 3.59
CA VAL A 190 30.14 2.33 3.64
C VAL A 190 30.36 3.32 4.77
N HIS A 191 31.21 2.94 5.71
CA HIS A 191 31.64 3.82 6.79
C HIS A 191 32.81 4.70 6.31
N VAL A 192 32.53 5.97 6.03
CA VAL A 192 33.52 6.97 5.62
C VAL A 192 33.71 7.97 6.76
N PRO A 193 34.94 8.32 7.16
CA PRO A 193 35.15 9.35 8.18
C PRO A 193 34.56 10.68 7.70
N PHE A 194 33.62 11.21 8.48
CA PHE A 194 32.98 12.49 8.20
C PHE A 194 33.96 13.63 8.47
N ALA A 195 34.11 14.53 7.49
CA ALA A 195 34.82 15.78 7.63
C ALA A 195 34.04 16.89 6.94
N GLU A 196 33.90 18.03 7.60
CA GLU A 196 33.28 19.19 6.98
C GLU A 196 34.22 19.83 5.96
N PHE A 197 33.67 20.22 4.81
CA PHE A 197 34.36 20.97 3.79
C PHE A 197 33.38 21.90 3.07
N THR A 198 33.92 22.81 2.26
CA THR A 198 33.11 23.76 1.49
C THR A 198 33.30 23.59 -0.01
N LEU A 199 32.20 23.70 -0.74
CA LEU A 199 32.13 23.68 -2.20
C LEU A 199 31.67 25.03 -2.74
N PRO A 200 32.16 25.49 -3.89
CA PRO A 200 31.57 26.62 -4.59
C PRO A 200 30.15 26.30 -5.07
N ILE A 201 29.31 27.33 -5.21
CA ILE A 201 28.01 27.24 -5.87
C ILE A 201 28.23 27.47 -7.38
N ASP A 202 28.66 26.42 -8.06
CA ASP A 202 28.91 26.40 -9.50
C ASP A 202 28.60 25.02 -10.12
N GLY A 203 28.80 24.85 -11.42
CA GLY A 203 28.57 23.59 -12.12
C GLY A 203 29.61 22.49 -11.86
N ALA A 204 30.67 22.73 -11.07
CA ALA A 204 31.77 21.78 -10.92
C ALA A 204 31.44 20.59 -10.00
N SER A 205 30.33 20.65 -9.26
CA SER A 205 29.84 19.56 -8.42
C SER A 205 28.32 19.43 -8.52
N VAL A 206 27.79 18.22 -8.26
CA VAL A 206 26.34 17.96 -8.25
C VAL A 206 25.63 18.87 -7.25
N ALA A 207 26.16 19.00 -6.03
CA ALA A 207 25.59 19.85 -5.00
C ALA A 207 25.64 21.34 -5.39
N GLY A 208 26.78 21.80 -5.92
CA GLY A 208 26.95 23.17 -6.43
C GLY A 208 25.97 23.50 -7.56
N HIS A 209 25.81 22.57 -8.51
CA HIS A 209 24.92 22.74 -9.66
C HIS A 209 23.46 22.84 -9.24
N VAL A 210 23.00 21.96 -8.34
CA VAL A 210 21.63 22.00 -7.81
C VAL A 210 21.39 23.29 -7.02
N ALA A 211 22.36 23.73 -6.20
CA ALA A 211 22.26 25.00 -5.49
C ALA A 211 22.22 26.22 -6.43
N LEU A 212 22.98 26.18 -7.53
CA LEU A 212 23.02 27.25 -8.53
C LEU A 212 21.70 27.33 -9.31
N THR A 213 21.14 26.19 -9.72
CA THR A 213 19.98 26.12 -10.62
C THR A 213 18.64 26.02 -9.89
N SER A 214 18.65 25.73 -8.59
CA SER A 214 17.44 25.45 -7.79
C SER A 214 16.54 24.37 -8.40
N SER A 215 17.12 23.45 -9.18
CA SER A 215 16.40 22.41 -9.90
C SER A 215 16.85 21.03 -9.44
N VAL A 216 15.89 20.12 -9.24
CA VAL A 216 16.19 18.73 -8.87
C VAL A 216 16.93 18.06 -10.02
N LEU A 217 18.09 17.47 -9.72
CA LEU A 217 18.88 16.69 -10.66
C LEU A 217 18.81 15.20 -10.28
N ARG A 218 18.35 14.37 -11.23
CA ARG A 218 18.39 12.90 -11.11
C ARG A 218 19.40 12.36 -12.12
N LEU A 219 20.37 11.61 -11.63
CA LEU A 219 21.36 10.92 -12.45
C LEU A 219 21.12 9.41 -12.34
N ASP A 220 20.86 8.75 -13.46
CA ASP A 220 20.67 7.30 -13.47
C ASP A 220 22.03 6.56 -13.27
N ASP A 221 23.13 7.16 -13.74
CA ASP A 221 24.51 6.75 -13.44
C ASP A 221 25.36 7.97 -13.00
N ALA A 222 25.83 7.95 -11.76
CA ALA A 222 26.63 9.03 -11.18
C ALA A 222 28.05 9.14 -11.76
N TYR A 223 28.58 8.07 -12.38
CA TYR A 223 29.88 8.08 -13.05
C TYR A 223 29.79 8.58 -14.51
N ALA A 224 28.58 8.75 -15.04
CA ALA A 224 28.31 9.25 -16.38
C ALA A 224 27.32 10.43 -16.36
N PRO A 225 27.65 11.55 -15.70
CA PRO A 225 26.79 12.72 -15.70
C PRO A 225 26.63 13.31 -17.12
N PRO A 226 25.47 13.91 -17.44
CA PRO A 226 25.26 14.56 -18.73
C PRO A 226 26.26 15.73 -18.91
N PRO A 227 26.62 16.07 -20.16
CA PRO A 227 27.50 17.20 -20.42
C PRO A 227 26.81 18.50 -20.01
N GLY A 228 27.42 19.23 -19.07
CA GLY A 228 26.91 20.47 -18.49
C GLY A 228 27.95 21.13 -17.61
#